data_AF-A0A963AAZ8-F1
#
_entry.id   AF-A0A963AAZ8-F1
#
_cell.length_a   1.000
_cell.length_b   1.000
_cell.length_c   1.000
_cell.angle_alpha   90.00
_cell.angle_beta   90.00
_cell.angle_gamma   90.00
#
_symmetry.space_group_name_H-M   'P 1'
#
loop_
_entity.id
_entity.type
_entity.pdbx_description
1 polymer ?
#
loop_
_entity_poly.entity_id
_entity_poly.type
_entity_poly.pdbx_seq_one_letter_code
_entity_poly.pdbx_strand_id
1 'polypeptide(L)'
;MRNGNEETLDPDDWEATRALAHRIVDEAVDYLARVRERPVWAPMPEEVRASFQTSLPEGPTPLATVYRNYRETVAAYPMGNIHPRFWGWYMGASNFTGALGDFLAAVEGSNLGGGTTGATQVEQQVIEWLKEIVGFPKSASGTLTSGGSMANLVAHTVIRNLAAGYDVRGEGIAGVEKPLRFYASDQVHSC
;
A
#
# COMPACT_ATOMS: atom_id res chain seq x y z
N MET A 1 -44.33 0.80 -6.65
CA MET A 1 -43.88 0.59 -5.26
C MET A 1 -42.44 0.07 -5.28
N ARG A 2 -41.45 0.94 -5.06
CA ARG A 2 -40.14 0.61 -4.48
C ARG A 2 -39.71 1.82 -3.65
N ASN A 3 -40.42 2.05 -2.55
CA ASN A 3 -40.00 2.95 -1.46
C ASN A 3 -39.20 2.10 -0.48
N GLY A 4 -37.95 1.81 -0.83
CA GLY A 4 -36.96 1.31 0.12
C GLY A 4 -35.68 2.05 -0.22
N ASN A 5 -35.15 2.83 0.71
CA ASN A 5 -33.80 3.37 0.57
C ASN A 5 -32.88 2.16 0.30
N GLU A 6 -32.12 2.21 -0.79
CA GLU A 6 -31.08 1.22 -1.03
C GLU A 6 -30.09 1.29 0.12
N GLU A 7 -29.78 0.15 0.72
CA GLU A 7 -28.70 0.08 1.70
C GLU A 7 -27.39 0.42 0.98
N THR A 8 -26.74 1.48 1.42
CA THR A 8 -25.48 1.99 0.88
C THR A 8 -24.48 2.20 2.01
N LEU A 9 -23.21 2.26 1.64
CA LEU A 9 -22.11 2.69 2.52
C LEU A 9 -21.86 4.20 2.42
N ASP A 10 -22.68 4.93 1.67
CA ASP A 10 -22.56 6.37 1.54
C ASP A 10 -22.79 7.08 2.88
N PRO A 11 -22.12 8.22 3.12
CA PRO A 11 -22.44 9.06 4.25
C PRO A 11 -23.90 9.57 4.23
N ASP A 12 -24.56 9.53 5.38
CA ASP A 12 -25.88 10.13 5.56
C ASP A 12 -25.86 11.66 5.37
N ASP A 13 -24.72 12.30 5.67
CA ASP A 13 -24.50 13.75 5.54
C ASP A 13 -23.17 14.04 4.81
N TRP A 14 -23.28 14.39 3.54
CA TRP A 14 -22.14 14.71 2.68
C TRP A 14 -21.44 16.03 3.04
N GLU A 15 -22.15 17.02 3.60
CA GLU A 15 -21.54 18.30 3.96
C GLU A 15 -20.77 18.19 5.27
N ALA A 16 -21.29 17.44 6.25
CA ALA A 16 -20.52 17.06 7.43
C ALA A 16 -19.28 16.24 7.07
N THR A 17 -19.41 15.32 6.12
CA THR A 17 -18.28 14.51 5.61
C THR A 17 -17.25 15.37 4.90
N ARG A 18 -17.66 16.32 4.06
CA ARG A 18 -16.79 17.29 3.40
C ARG A 18 -16.01 18.12 4.43
N ALA A 19 -16.72 18.66 5.43
CA ALA A 19 -16.09 19.47 6.47
C ALA A 19 -15.05 18.67 7.26
N LEU A 20 -15.33 17.40 7.56
CA LEU A 20 -14.37 16.51 8.20
C LEU A 20 -13.18 16.20 7.29
N ALA A 21 -13.41 15.89 6.01
CA ALA A 21 -12.35 15.62 5.04
C ALA A 21 -11.39 16.80 4.88
N HIS A 22 -11.90 18.04 4.81
CA HIS A 22 -11.07 19.24 4.80
C HIS A 22 -10.19 19.34 6.06
N ARG A 23 -10.78 19.12 7.24
CA ARG A 23 -10.02 19.11 8.50
C ARG A 23 -8.91 18.05 8.51
N ILE A 24 -9.18 16.85 8.00
CA ILE A 24 -8.18 15.77 7.90
C ILE A 24 -7.00 16.23 7.05
N VAL A 25 -7.27 16.87 5.91
CA VAL A 25 -6.23 17.38 5.01
C VAL A 25 -5.44 18.50 5.67
N ASP A 26 -6.10 19.49 6.28
CA ASP A 26 -5.44 20.58 6.99
C ASP A 26 -4.51 20.06 8.09
N GLU A 27 -4.99 19.11 8.90
CA GLU A 27 -4.20 18.51 9.97
C GLU A 27 -3.05 17.63 9.45
N ALA A 28 -3.22 16.96 8.31
CA ALA A 28 -2.15 16.19 7.66
C ALA A 28 -1.04 17.12 7.13
N VAL A 29 -1.40 18.26 6.54
CA VAL A 29 -0.44 19.27 6.09
C VAL A 29 0.33 19.84 7.29
N ASP A 30 -0.38 20.26 8.34
CA ASP A 30 0.24 20.76 9.57
C ASP A 30 1.17 19.73 10.21
N TYR A 31 0.75 18.47 10.26
CA TYR A 31 1.53 17.35 10.78
C TYR A 31 2.85 17.18 10.03
N LEU A 32 2.83 17.16 8.70
CA LEU A 32 4.03 16.98 7.88
C LEU A 32 4.94 18.22 7.90
N ALA A 33 4.36 19.42 7.89
CA ALA A 33 5.12 20.68 7.97
C ALA A 33 5.96 20.75 9.26
N ARG A 34 5.40 20.28 10.39
CA ARG A 34 6.04 20.32 11.71
C ARG A 34 6.70 19.01 12.13
N VAL A 35 6.83 18.03 11.24
CA VAL A 35 7.37 16.70 11.59
C VAL A 35 8.72 16.76 12.31
N ARG A 36 9.56 17.75 11.96
CA ARG A 36 10.92 17.94 12.52
C ARG A 36 10.94 18.41 13.97
N GLU A 37 9.85 19.01 14.44
CA GLU A 37 9.68 19.56 15.78
C GLU A 37 9.30 18.48 16.79
N ARG A 38 8.90 17.30 16.30
CA ARG A 38 8.40 16.19 17.11
C ARG A 38 9.52 15.21 17.43
N PRO A 39 9.39 14.40 18.51
CA PRO A 39 10.27 13.26 18.69
C PRO A 39 10.16 12.31 17.49
N VAL A 40 11.26 11.64 17.14
CA VAL A 40 11.27 10.60 16.09
C VAL A 40 10.23 9.53 16.42
N TRP A 41 10.21 9.08 17.67
CA TRP A 41 9.32 8.07 18.19
C TRP A 41 9.01 8.36 19.66
N ALA A 42 7.81 7.99 20.13
CA ALA A 42 7.42 8.05 21.52
C ALA A 42 6.80 6.71 21.95
N PRO A 43 7.09 6.22 23.17
CA PRO A 43 6.47 4.99 23.65
C PRO A 43 4.97 5.18 23.81
N MET A 44 4.20 4.25 23.25
CA MET A 44 2.75 4.21 23.44
C MET A 44 2.43 3.81 24.90
N PRO A 45 1.63 4.61 25.64
CA PRO A 45 1.18 4.27 26.99
C PRO A 45 0.38 2.96 27.01
N GLU A 46 0.45 2.23 28.12
CA GLU A 46 -0.28 0.95 28.26
C GLU A 46 -1.79 1.13 28.14
N GLU A 47 -2.35 2.23 28.65
CA GLU A 47 -3.78 2.53 28.52
C GLU A 47 -4.21 2.68 27.06
N VAL A 48 -3.40 3.33 26.22
CA VAL A 48 -3.66 3.44 24.77
C VAL A 48 -3.50 2.09 24.07
N ARG A 49 -2.53 1.27 24.49
CA ARG A 49 -2.38 -0.09 23.96
C ARG A 49 -3.59 -0.96 24.29
N ALA A 50 -4.05 -0.90 25.55
CA ALA A 50 -5.21 -1.63 26.01
C ALA A 50 -6.50 -1.20 25.30
N SER A 51 -6.61 0.07 24.86
CA SER A 51 -7.80 0.54 24.13
C SER A 51 -8.03 -0.14 22.79
N PHE A 52 -7.03 -0.85 22.22
CA PHE A 52 -7.20 -1.65 21.00
C PHE A 52 -7.77 -3.06 21.26
N GLN A 53 -7.86 -3.49 22.52
CA GLN A 53 -8.38 -4.81 22.89
C GLN A 53 -9.90 -4.77 23.07
N THR A 54 -10.63 -4.71 21.96
CA THR A 54 -12.11 -4.65 21.95
C THR A 54 -12.71 -5.80 21.17
N SER A 55 -13.98 -6.14 21.45
CA SER A 55 -14.77 -7.02 20.60
C SER A 55 -15.07 -6.38 19.24
N LEU A 56 -15.50 -7.20 18.27
CA LEU A 56 -16.02 -6.72 16.99
C LEU A 56 -17.22 -5.77 17.22
N PRO A 57 -17.22 -4.54 16.67
CA PRO A 57 -18.39 -3.67 16.73
C PRO A 57 -19.56 -4.25 15.94
N GLU A 58 -20.74 -4.34 16.56
CA GLU A 58 -21.97 -4.85 15.92
C GLU A 58 -22.81 -3.74 15.27
N GLY A 59 -22.42 -2.47 15.45
CA GLY A 59 -23.15 -1.30 14.94
C GLY A 59 -22.23 -0.22 14.41
N PRO A 60 -22.80 0.78 13.69
CA PRO A 60 -22.02 1.84 13.08
C PRO A 60 -21.38 2.76 14.13
N THR A 61 -20.26 3.35 13.78
CA THR A 61 -19.60 4.42 14.56
C THR A 61 -19.53 5.68 13.72
N PRO A 62 -19.94 6.85 14.23
CA PRO A 62 -19.83 8.10 13.49
C PRO A 62 -18.39 8.38 13.04
N LEU A 63 -18.21 8.78 11.79
CA LEU A 63 -16.87 9.00 11.20
C LEU A 63 -16.01 9.98 12.01
N ALA A 64 -16.63 11.03 12.57
CA ALA A 64 -15.93 12.00 13.43
C ALA A 64 -15.37 11.36 14.73
N THR A 65 -16.08 10.36 15.28
CA THR A 65 -15.59 9.58 16.43
C THR A 65 -14.43 8.69 16.03
N VAL A 66 -14.50 8.03 14.87
CA VAL A 66 -13.38 7.22 14.33
C VAL A 66 -12.14 8.10 14.12
N TYR A 67 -12.30 9.28 13.52
CA TYR A 67 -11.19 10.20 13.30
C TYR A 67 -10.57 10.71 14.61
N ARG A 68 -11.39 11.05 15.60
CA ARG A 68 -10.89 11.42 16.94
C ARG A 68 -10.07 10.28 17.55
N ASN A 69 -10.59 9.05 17.52
CA ASN A 69 -9.89 7.88 18.05
C ASN A 69 -8.56 7.65 17.31
N TYR A 70 -8.56 7.78 15.97
CA TYR A 70 -7.34 7.70 15.17
C TYR A 70 -6.30 8.74 15.61
N ARG A 71 -6.71 9.99 15.84
CA ARG A 71 -5.80 11.04 16.29
C ARG A 71 -5.18 10.76 17.64
N GLU A 72 -5.98 10.30 18.59
CA GLU A 72 -5.57 10.09 19.98
C GLU A 72 -4.75 8.81 20.16
N THR A 73 -4.90 7.82 19.27
CA THR A 73 -4.29 6.49 19.42
C THR A 73 -3.29 6.14 18.31
N VAL A 74 -3.64 6.30 17.03
CA VAL A 74 -2.79 5.87 15.91
C VAL A 74 -1.82 6.96 15.51
N ALA A 75 -2.32 8.17 15.20
CA ALA A 75 -1.49 9.29 14.75
C ALA A 75 -0.59 9.87 15.86
N ALA A 76 -0.94 9.63 17.13
CA ALA A 76 -0.16 10.07 18.27
C ALA A 76 1.13 9.27 18.46
N TYR A 77 1.15 8.00 18.04
CA TYR A 77 2.26 7.07 18.29
C TYR A 77 2.73 6.37 16.99
N PRO A 78 3.18 7.12 15.97
CA PRO A 78 3.63 6.55 14.71
C PRO A 78 5.01 5.88 14.86
N MET A 79 5.39 5.06 13.87
CA MET A 79 6.72 4.45 13.78
C MET A 79 7.85 5.49 13.73
N GLY A 80 7.57 6.67 13.15
CA GLY A 80 8.54 7.77 13.07
C GLY A 80 9.37 7.84 11.79
N ASN A 81 9.18 6.91 10.86
CA ASN A 81 10.01 6.74 9.65
C ASN A 81 9.99 7.92 8.66
N ILE A 82 9.07 8.87 8.82
CA ILE A 82 9.04 10.11 8.03
C ILE A 82 9.88 11.24 8.65
N HIS A 83 10.37 11.09 9.88
CA HIS A 83 11.18 12.09 10.55
C HIS A 83 12.62 12.05 9.98
N PRO A 84 13.28 13.19 9.68
CA PRO A 84 14.61 13.20 9.02
C PRO A 84 15.77 12.61 9.85
N ARG A 85 15.54 12.42 11.15
CA ARG A 85 16.45 11.73 12.08
C ARG A 85 16.10 10.26 12.32
N PHE A 86 15.21 9.68 11.52
CA PHE A 86 14.92 8.25 11.57
C PHE A 86 15.94 7.49 10.70
N TRP A 87 16.81 6.68 11.33
CA TRP A 87 17.92 5.98 10.66
C TRP A 87 17.89 4.46 10.87
N GLY A 88 16.76 3.90 11.30
CA GLY A 88 16.58 2.47 11.47
C GLY A 88 16.02 1.80 10.22
N TRP A 89 16.45 0.57 9.92
CA TRP A 89 15.90 -0.27 8.85
C TRP A 89 15.89 0.37 7.45
N TYR A 90 15.35 -0.37 6.47
CA TYR A 90 14.93 0.18 5.19
C TYR A 90 13.41 0.34 5.21
N MET A 91 12.94 1.50 5.66
CA MET A 91 11.53 1.87 5.56
C MET A 91 11.42 3.10 4.69
N GLY A 92 10.64 2.99 3.62
CA GLY A 92 10.37 4.12 2.74
C GLY A 92 9.84 5.30 3.56
N ALA A 93 10.28 6.50 3.20
CA ALA A 93 9.66 7.72 3.69
C ALA A 93 8.46 8.03 2.80
N SER A 94 7.27 8.15 3.39
CA SER A 94 6.11 8.70 2.70
C SER A 94 6.41 10.15 2.27
N ASN A 95 5.75 10.62 1.21
CA ASN A 95 5.76 12.03 0.81
C ASN A 95 4.34 12.51 0.53
N PHE A 96 4.08 13.80 0.73
CA PHE A 96 2.73 14.35 0.66
C PHE A 96 2.07 14.16 -0.72
N THR A 97 2.81 14.36 -1.80
CA THR A 97 2.32 14.14 -3.16
C THR A 97 1.93 12.70 -3.43
N GLY A 98 2.71 11.73 -2.94
CA GLY A 98 2.37 10.30 -3.03
C GLY A 98 1.11 9.98 -2.23
N ALA A 99 0.98 10.52 -1.02
CA ALA A 99 -0.22 10.34 -0.19
C ALA A 99 -1.49 10.92 -0.85
N LEU A 100 -1.38 12.06 -1.56
CA LEU A 100 -2.48 12.59 -2.37
C LEU A 100 -2.82 11.67 -3.56
N GLY A 101 -1.80 11.07 -4.19
CA GLY A 101 -2.01 10.05 -5.23
C GLY A 101 -2.78 8.85 -4.69
N ASP A 102 -2.40 8.33 -3.53
CA ASP A 102 -3.10 7.22 -2.86
C ASP A 102 -4.53 7.60 -2.49
N PHE A 103 -4.77 8.83 -2.03
CA PHE A 103 -6.11 9.34 -1.76
C PHE A 103 -6.98 9.34 -3.02
N LEU A 104 -6.47 9.84 -4.14
CA LEU A 104 -7.20 9.84 -5.41
C LEU A 104 -7.47 8.42 -5.90
N ALA A 105 -6.49 7.52 -5.80
CA ALA A 105 -6.68 6.11 -6.16
C ALA A 105 -7.74 5.42 -5.29
N ALA A 106 -7.78 5.73 -3.99
CA ALA A 106 -8.78 5.21 -3.07
C ALA A 106 -10.19 5.75 -3.36
N VAL A 107 -10.32 7.02 -3.78
CA VAL A 107 -11.60 7.62 -4.19
C VAL A 107 -12.06 7.05 -5.54
N GLU A 108 -11.16 6.85 -6.50
CA GLU A 108 -11.50 6.25 -7.79
C GLU A 108 -11.91 4.78 -7.65
N GLY A 109 -11.23 4.02 -6.78
CA GLY A 109 -11.58 2.63 -6.48
C GLY A 109 -11.37 1.65 -7.65
N SER A 110 -10.55 2.02 -8.64
CA SER A 110 -10.31 1.22 -9.84
C SER A 110 -9.61 -0.12 -9.53
N ASN A 111 -10.21 -1.24 -9.99
CA ASN A 111 -9.56 -2.54 -10.04
C ASN A 111 -8.90 -2.74 -11.42
N LEU A 112 -7.60 -3.00 -11.45
CA LEU A 112 -6.81 -3.10 -12.69
C LEU A 112 -6.75 -4.54 -13.25
N GLY A 113 -7.55 -5.47 -12.75
CA GLY A 113 -7.56 -6.87 -13.18
C GLY A 113 -8.13 -7.11 -14.58
N GLY A 114 -8.72 -6.09 -15.23
CA GLY A 114 -9.21 -6.18 -16.60
C GLY A 114 -9.61 -4.83 -17.19
N GLY A 115 -9.80 -4.83 -18.52
CA GLY A 115 -10.17 -3.64 -19.29
C GLY A 115 -9.01 -2.70 -19.62
N THR A 116 -9.33 -1.63 -20.36
CA THR A 116 -8.39 -0.55 -20.69
C THR A 116 -8.92 0.74 -20.05
N THR A 117 -8.40 1.07 -18.87
CA THR A 117 -8.85 2.23 -18.07
C THR A 117 -7.74 3.26 -17.91
N GLY A 118 -8.09 4.48 -17.48
CA GLY A 118 -7.11 5.52 -17.18
C GLY A 118 -6.05 5.05 -16.17
N ALA A 119 -6.46 4.38 -15.09
CA ALA A 119 -5.55 3.81 -14.11
C ALA A 119 -4.56 2.79 -14.72
N THR A 120 -5.01 1.91 -15.62
CA THR A 120 -4.10 0.98 -16.33
C THR A 120 -3.09 1.70 -17.22
N GLN A 121 -3.48 2.82 -17.85
CA GLN A 121 -2.57 3.62 -18.68
C GLN A 121 -1.51 4.34 -17.83
N VAL A 122 -1.88 4.81 -16.64
CA VAL A 122 -0.94 5.40 -15.68
C VAL A 122 0.08 4.35 -15.23
N GLU A 123 -0.35 3.14 -14.86
CA GLU A 123 0.57 2.05 -14.50
C GLU A 123 1.55 1.73 -15.64
N GLN A 124 1.05 1.57 -16.87
CA GLN A 124 1.89 1.32 -18.05
C GLN A 124 2.92 2.43 -18.25
N GLN A 125 2.51 3.70 -18.13
CA GLN A 125 3.41 4.83 -18.28
C GLN A 125 4.49 4.87 -17.19
N VAL A 126 4.15 4.56 -15.95
CA VAL A 126 5.13 4.46 -14.84
C VAL A 126 6.13 3.35 -15.11
N ILE A 127 5.68 2.20 -15.63
CA ILE A 127 6.57 1.09 -16.01
C ILE A 127 7.54 1.51 -17.12
N GLU A 128 7.08 2.26 -18.13
CA GLU A 128 7.96 2.81 -19.16
C GLU A 128 9.03 3.74 -18.58
N TRP A 129 8.66 4.63 -17.66
CA TRP A 129 9.64 5.47 -16.96
C TRP A 129 10.65 4.65 -16.14
N LEU A 130 10.20 3.61 -15.44
CA LEU A 130 11.09 2.73 -14.67
C LEU A 130 12.06 1.97 -15.59
N LYS A 131 11.60 1.51 -16.76
CA LYS A 131 12.46 0.89 -17.78
C LYS A 131 13.55 1.85 -18.24
N GLU A 132 13.20 3.11 -18.49
CA GLU A 132 14.17 4.14 -18.88
C GLU A 132 15.18 4.44 -17.77
N ILE A 133 14.71 4.64 -16.53
CA ILE A 133 15.57 4.93 -15.36
C ILE A 133 16.59 3.81 -15.12
N VAL A 134 16.16 2.55 -15.24
CA VAL A 134 17.03 1.38 -15.03
C VAL A 134 17.92 1.10 -16.25
N GLY A 135 17.56 1.60 -17.43
CA GLY A 135 18.27 1.35 -18.69
C GLY A 135 17.88 0.04 -19.37
N PHE A 136 16.65 -0.43 -19.16
CA PHE A 136 16.12 -1.61 -19.85
C PHE A 136 15.78 -1.33 -21.31
N PRO A 137 15.83 -2.35 -22.19
CA PRO A 137 15.42 -2.20 -23.58
C PRO A 137 13.94 -1.88 -23.67
N LYS A 138 13.54 -1.16 -24.74
CA LYS A 138 12.13 -0.82 -25.01
C LYS A 138 11.21 -2.05 -25.08
N SER A 139 11.76 -3.20 -25.49
CA SER A 139 11.04 -4.48 -25.55
C SER A 139 10.82 -5.15 -24.19
N ALA A 140 11.43 -4.65 -23.12
CA ALA A 140 11.13 -5.15 -21.77
C ALA A 140 9.69 -4.82 -21.37
N SER A 141 9.13 -5.64 -20.48
CA SER A 141 7.83 -5.41 -19.86
C SER A 141 7.98 -5.39 -18.35
N GLY A 142 6.92 -4.98 -17.65
CA GLY A 142 6.87 -4.94 -16.20
C GLY A 142 5.43 -4.96 -15.69
N THR A 143 5.30 -5.03 -14.37
CA THR A 143 4.04 -4.88 -13.65
C THR A 143 4.38 -4.36 -12.25
N LEU A 144 3.52 -3.52 -11.68
CA LEU A 144 3.67 -3.10 -10.30
C LEU A 144 3.19 -4.22 -9.38
N THR A 145 3.94 -4.48 -8.31
CA THR A 145 3.60 -5.52 -7.32
C THR A 145 3.50 -4.90 -5.93
N SER A 146 2.97 -5.63 -4.97
CA SER A 146 2.86 -5.16 -3.57
C SER A 146 4.21 -4.92 -2.88
N GLY A 147 5.32 -5.41 -3.45
CA GLY A 147 6.66 -5.18 -2.92
C GLY A 147 7.70 -6.18 -3.43
N GLY A 148 8.92 -6.07 -2.90
CA GLY A 148 10.08 -6.85 -3.35
C GLY A 148 9.88 -8.37 -3.31
N SER A 149 9.18 -8.90 -2.29
CA SER A 149 8.90 -10.33 -2.18
C SER A 149 8.06 -10.85 -3.35
N MET A 150 6.99 -10.14 -3.71
CA MET A 150 6.16 -10.52 -4.86
C MET A 150 6.90 -10.34 -6.18
N ALA A 151 7.70 -9.28 -6.31
CA ALA A 151 8.57 -9.10 -7.48
C ALA A 151 9.56 -10.27 -7.63
N ASN A 152 10.21 -10.71 -6.54
CA ASN A 152 11.12 -11.85 -6.52
C ASN A 152 10.39 -13.15 -6.88
N LEU A 153 9.21 -13.40 -6.30
CA LEU A 153 8.41 -14.58 -6.61
C LEU A 153 8.02 -14.65 -8.10
N VAL A 154 7.56 -13.53 -8.66
CA VAL A 154 7.22 -13.43 -10.09
C VAL A 154 8.47 -13.68 -10.95
N ALA A 155 9.58 -13.02 -10.64
CA ALA A 155 10.84 -13.20 -11.35
C ALA A 155 11.31 -14.67 -11.32
N HIS A 156 11.30 -15.31 -10.15
CA HIS A 156 11.69 -16.72 -10.00
C HIS A 156 10.73 -17.66 -10.70
N THR A 157 9.43 -17.34 -10.75
CA THR A 157 8.45 -18.11 -11.52
C THR A 157 8.75 -18.05 -13.02
N VAL A 158 9.08 -16.87 -13.55
CA VAL A 158 9.50 -16.69 -14.95
C VAL A 158 10.80 -17.45 -15.23
N ILE A 159 11.82 -17.30 -14.37
CA ILE A 159 13.11 -17.99 -14.49
C ILE A 159 12.92 -19.50 -14.48
N ARG A 160 12.13 -20.03 -13.53
CA ARG A 160 11.81 -21.47 -13.44
C ARG A 160 11.18 -21.98 -14.72
N ASN A 161 10.16 -21.29 -15.24
CA ASN A 161 9.47 -21.71 -16.45
C ASN A 161 10.39 -21.70 -17.68
N LEU A 162 11.30 -20.73 -17.78
CA LEU A 162 12.28 -20.66 -18.87
C LEU A 162 13.37 -21.74 -18.73
N ALA A 163 13.87 -21.96 -17.52
CA ALA A 163 14.97 -22.89 -17.25
C ALA A 163 14.53 -24.37 -17.28
N ALA A 164 13.25 -24.66 -17.06
CA ALA A 164 12.73 -26.03 -17.06
C ALA A 164 12.83 -26.70 -18.43
N GLY A 165 12.77 -25.93 -19.52
CA GLY A 165 12.84 -26.45 -20.89
C GLY A 165 11.56 -27.16 -21.39
N TYR A 166 10.48 -27.13 -20.61
CA TYR A 166 9.15 -27.67 -20.96
C TYR A 166 8.02 -26.80 -20.34
N ASP A 167 6.77 -27.07 -20.68
CA ASP A 167 5.63 -26.30 -20.16
C ASP A 167 5.27 -26.69 -18.72
N VAL A 168 5.94 -26.06 -17.75
CA VAL A 168 5.66 -26.24 -16.31
C VAL A 168 4.22 -25.89 -15.95
N ARG A 169 3.55 -24.98 -16.68
CA ARG A 169 2.18 -24.55 -16.36
C ARG A 169 1.17 -25.63 -16.75
N GLY A 170 1.34 -26.25 -17.91
CA GLY A 170 0.47 -27.32 -18.39
C GLY A 170 0.79 -28.69 -17.79
N GLU A 171 2.07 -28.99 -17.59
CA GLU A 171 2.56 -30.34 -17.26
C GLU A 171 2.95 -30.49 -15.78
N GLY A 172 3.00 -29.38 -15.04
CA GLY A 172 3.38 -29.37 -13.63
C GLY A 172 4.88 -29.52 -13.40
N ILE A 173 5.31 -29.44 -12.14
CA ILE A 173 6.75 -29.41 -11.78
C ILE A 173 7.42 -30.78 -11.75
N ALA A 174 6.64 -31.87 -11.76
CA ALA A 174 7.16 -33.23 -11.69
C ALA A 174 7.95 -33.64 -12.94
N GLY A 175 7.79 -32.93 -14.07
CA GLY A 175 8.52 -33.15 -15.31
C GLY A 175 9.97 -32.63 -15.29
N VAL A 176 10.40 -31.95 -14.23
CA VAL A 176 11.78 -31.47 -14.09
C VAL A 176 12.72 -32.66 -13.89
N GLU A 177 13.48 -33.04 -14.93
CA GLU A 177 14.41 -34.18 -14.89
C GLU A 177 15.56 -34.00 -13.88
N LYS A 178 16.00 -32.76 -13.66
CA LYS A 178 17.09 -32.41 -12.74
C LYS A 178 16.67 -31.27 -11.83
N PRO A 179 16.91 -31.35 -10.51
CA PRO A 179 16.57 -30.28 -9.59
C PRO A 179 17.15 -28.94 -10.03
N LEU A 180 16.29 -27.92 -10.12
CA LEU A 180 16.71 -26.55 -10.36
C LEU A 180 17.51 -26.04 -9.14
N ARG A 181 18.53 -25.22 -9.41
CA ARG A 181 19.39 -24.64 -8.38
C ARG A 181 19.39 -23.13 -8.51
N PHE A 182 19.25 -22.45 -7.38
CA PHE A 182 19.36 -21.00 -7.27
C PHE A 182 20.62 -20.67 -6.48
N TYR A 183 21.24 -19.55 -6.81
CA TYR A 183 22.43 -19.05 -6.12
C TYR A 183 22.12 -17.64 -5.63
N ALA A 184 22.50 -17.36 -4.39
CA ALA A 184 22.39 -16.04 -3.78
C ALA A 184 23.57 -15.84 -2.81
N SER A 185 23.83 -14.57 -2.47
CA SER A 185 24.76 -14.23 -1.39
C SER A 185 24.22 -14.72 -0.05
N ASP A 186 25.12 -14.93 0.93
CA ASP A 186 24.72 -15.17 2.33
C ASP A 186 24.07 -13.95 2.99
N GLN A 187 24.13 -12.78 2.35
CA GLN A 187 23.44 -11.54 2.74
C GLN A 187 22.09 -11.32 2.02
N VAL A 188 21.57 -12.31 1.28
CA VAL A 188 20.30 -12.15 0.54
C VAL A 188 19.14 -11.88 1.51
N HIS A 189 18.19 -11.05 1.06
CA HIS A 189 16.96 -10.85 1.82
C HIS A 189 16.20 -12.18 1.98
N SER A 190 15.51 -12.36 3.10
CA SER A 190 14.84 -13.61 3.44
C SER A 190 13.56 -13.90 2.64
N CYS A 191 13.26 -13.12 1.61
CA CYS A 191 12.00 -13.21 0.87
C CYS A 191 12.12 -14.04 -0.40
#